data_AF-A0A067QT65-F1
#
_entry.id   AF-A0A067QT65-F1
#
_cell.length_a   1.000
_cell.length_b   1.000
_cell.length_c   1.000
_cell.angle_alpha   90.00
_cell.angle_beta   90.00
_cell.angle_gamma   90.00
#
_symmetry.space_group_name_H-M   'P 1'
#
loop_
_entity.id
_entity.type
_entity.pdbx_description
1 polymer ?
#
loop_
_entity_poly.entity_id
_entity_poly.type
_entity_poly.pdbx_seq_one_letter_code
_entity_poly.pdbx_strand_id
1 'polypeptide(L)'
;MMTSQSAQESHLSSQEQQNLINDTVLYILSQDNTKYAIKRRDTVKNVLKTHGRNCNYIMDGAKRVLKEVHAEQFLRLTAAAKY
;
A
#
# COMPACT_ATOMS: atom_id res chain seq x y z
N MET A 1 11.42 -0.70 41.49
CA MET A 1 11.53 -1.42 40.21
C MET A 1 10.55 -0.77 39.24
N MET A 2 11.03 -0.03 38.25
CA MET A 2 10.21 0.44 37.13
C MET A 2 10.77 -0.25 35.90
N THR A 3 10.00 -1.22 35.38
CA THR A 3 10.32 -1.92 34.16
C THR A 3 10.16 -0.94 33.02
N SER A 4 11.28 -0.53 32.44
CA SER A 4 11.32 0.11 31.13
C SER A 4 10.60 -0.82 30.15
N GLN A 5 9.39 -0.45 29.73
CA GLN A 5 8.75 -1.03 28.57
C GLN A 5 9.66 -0.69 27.38
N SER A 6 10.54 -1.65 27.08
CA SER A 6 11.26 -1.78 25.83
C SER A 6 10.31 -1.37 24.70
N ALA A 7 10.60 -0.24 24.08
CA ALA A 7 10.07 0.10 22.78
C ALA A 7 10.60 -0.98 21.83
N GLN A 8 9.84 -2.08 21.70
CA GLN A 8 10.03 -3.00 20.60
C GLN A 8 9.96 -2.16 19.34
N GLU A 9 11.12 -1.92 18.74
CA GLU A 9 11.24 -1.65 17.32
C GLU A 9 10.44 -2.74 16.63
N SER A 10 9.19 -2.44 16.29
CA SER A 10 8.33 -3.35 15.55
C SER A 10 8.85 -3.38 14.12
N HIS A 11 9.99 -4.02 13.93
CA HIS A 11 10.64 -4.21 12.66
C HIS A 11 9.75 -5.21 11.91
N LEU A 12 8.83 -4.70 11.09
CA LEU A 12 7.95 -5.51 10.25
C LEU A 12 8.82 -6.49 9.46
N SER A 13 8.45 -7.77 9.50
CA SER A 13 9.07 -8.77 8.63
C SER A 13 8.83 -8.42 7.16
N SER A 14 9.70 -8.89 6.27
CA SER A 14 9.54 -8.66 4.82
C SER A 14 8.17 -9.12 4.30
N GLN A 15 7.63 -10.21 4.87
CA GLN A 15 6.31 -10.71 4.51
C GLN A 15 5.20 -9.78 4.97
N GLU A 16 5.25 -9.27 6.20
CA GLU A 16 4.25 -8.32 6.70
C GLU A 16 4.29 -7.01 5.93
N GLN A 17 5.48 -6.53 5.56
CA GLN A 17 5.62 -5.36 4.70
C GLN A 17 4.95 -5.58 3.35
N GLN A 18 5.20 -6.73 2.70
CA GLN A 18 4.59 -7.05 1.42
C GLN A 18 3.07 -7.18 1.52
N ASN A 19 2.56 -7.80 2.59
CA ASN A 19 1.14 -7.91 2.85
C ASN A 19 0.50 -6.51 2.98
N LEU A 20 1.11 -5.62 3.76
CA LEU A 20 0.64 -4.24 3.93
C LEU A 20 0.67 -3.44 2.62
N ILE A 21 1.67 -3.66 1.76
CA ILE A 21 1.72 -3.06 0.42
C ILE A 21 0.54 -3.56 -0.42
N ASN A 22 0.30 -4.87 -0.45
CA ASN A 22 -0.79 -5.47 -1.22
C ASN A 22 -2.17 -5.00 -0.70
N ASP A 23 -2.37 -4.98 0.62
CA ASP A 23 -3.59 -4.48 1.24
C ASP A 23 -3.82 -2.99 0.93
N THR A 24 -2.74 -2.20 0.88
CA THR A 24 -2.81 -0.79 0.49
C THR A 24 -3.19 -0.63 -0.97
N VAL A 25 -2.66 -1.45 -1.87
CA VAL A 25 -3.04 -1.47 -3.29
C VAL A 25 -4.52 -1.82 -3.45
N LEU A 26 -4.98 -2.89 -2.80
CA LEU A 26 -6.39 -3.30 -2.83
C LEU A 26 -7.32 -2.21 -2.28
N TYR A 27 -6.93 -1.58 -1.17
CA TYR A 27 -7.66 -0.45 -0.63
C TYR A 27 -7.74 0.70 -1.64
N ILE A 28 -6.64 1.07 -2.28
CA ILE A 28 -6.63 2.13 -3.30
C ILE A 28 -7.58 1.81 -4.46
N LEU A 29 -7.48 0.61 -5.03
CA LEU A 29 -8.34 0.17 -6.13
C LEU A 29 -9.82 0.11 -5.72
N SER A 30 -10.12 -0.26 -4.47
CA SER A 30 -11.50 -0.27 -3.95
C SER A 30 -12.10 1.14 -3.87
N GLN A 31 -11.26 2.15 -3.63
CA GLN A 31 -11.70 3.54 -3.49
C GLN A 31 -11.74 4.28 -4.83
N ASP A 32 -11.10 3.78 -5.89
CA ASP A 32 -11.05 4.44 -7.21
C ASP A 32 -12.45 4.70 -7.79
N ASN A 33 -13.40 3.80 -7.52
CA ASN A 33 -14.81 3.96 -7.90
C ASN A 33 -15.54 5.12 -7.21
N THR A 34 -14.98 5.69 -6.14
CA THR A 34 -15.67 6.67 -5.30
C THR A 34 -15.35 8.13 -5.64
N LYS A 35 -14.41 8.40 -6.57
CA LYS A 35 -13.91 9.75 -6.93
C LYS A 35 -13.29 10.55 -5.76
N TYR A 36 -13.12 9.97 -4.58
CA TYR A 36 -12.51 10.65 -3.44
C TYR A 36 -10.99 10.50 -3.45
N ALA A 37 -10.28 11.61 -3.20
CA ALA A 37 -8.84 11.58 -2.99
C ALA A 37 -8.50 10.78 -1.72
N ILE A 38 -7.66 9.75 -1.88
CA ILE A 38 -7.24 8.90 -0.77
C ILE A 38 -6.29 9.69 0.14
N LYS A 39 -6.72 9.95 1.38
CA LYS A 39 -5.90 10.66 2.36
C LYS A 39 -5.04 9.68 3.12
N ARG A 40 -3.79 10.09 3.40
CA ARG A 40 -2.83 9.33 4.24
C ARG A 40 -3.45 8.86 5.56
N ARG A 41 -4.24 9.72 6.22
CA ARG A 41 -4.88 9.39 7.50
C ARG A 41 -5.86 8.21 7.36
N ASP A 42 -6.57 8.13 6.25
CA ASP A 42 -7.53 7.06 6.00
C ASP A 42 -6.80 5.75 5.71
N THR A 43 -5.71 5.79 4.94
CA THR A 43 -4.85 4.61 4.73
C THR A 43 -4.26 4.12 6.06
N VAL A 44 -3.77 5.01 6.90
CA VAL A 44 -3.24 4.64 8.23
C VAL A 44 -4.34 4.03 9.10
N LYS A 45 -5.53 4.62 9.14
CA LYS A 45 -6.64 4.13 9.95
C LYS A 45 -7.17 2.78 9.47
N ASN A 46 -7.37 2.63 8.16
CA ASN A 46 -8.10 1.52 7.59
C ASN A 46 -7.19 0.33 7.22
N VAL A 47 -5.92 0.60 6.91
CA VAL A 47 -4.96 -0.43 6.45
C VAL A 47 -3.82 -0.62 7.47
N LEU A 48 -2.98 0.40 7.69
CA LEU A 48 -1.75 0.21 8.47
C LEU A 48 -1.98 0.07 9.97
N LYS A 49 -3.08 0.60 10.51
CA LYS A 49 -3.45 0.59 11.93
C LYS A 49 -2.28 1.02 12.83
N THR A 50 -1.68 0.06 13.52
CA THR A 50 -0.54 0.25 14.45
C THR A 50 0.78 0.55 13.73
N HIS A 51 0.88 0.29 12.42
CA HIS A 51 2.10 0.44 11.62
C HIS A 51 2.18 1.78 10.87
N GLY A 52 1.52 2.83 11.37
CA GLY A 52 1.48 4.15 10.73
C GLY A 52 2.87 4.78 10.49
N ARG A 53 3.89 4.38 11.26
CA ARG A 53 5.29 4.82 11.07
C ARG A 53 5.88 4.37 9.74
N ASN A 54 5.46 3.21 9.23
CA ASN A 54 5.93 2.65 7.96
C ASN A 54 5.12 3.15 6.75
N CYS A 55 4.17 4.06 6.96
CA CYS A 55 3.23 4.52 5.93
C CYS A 55 3.92 5.07 4.67
N ASN A 56 5.04 5.80 4.80
CA ASN A 56 5.77 6.27 3.61
C ASN A 56 6.26 5.11 2.73
N TYR A 57 6.97 4.17 3.35
CA TYR A 57 7.53 3.01 2.68
C TYR A 57 6.44 2.15 2.01
N ILE A 58 5.37 1.86 2.75
CA ILE A 58 4.25 1.07 2.24
C ILE A 58 3.53 1.79 1.09
N MET A 59 3.29 3.10 1.20
CA MET A 59 2.67 3.88 0.14
C MET A 59 3.54 3.96 -1.12
N ASP A 60 4.86 4.08 -0.97
CA ASP A 60 5.78 4.10 -2.11
C ASP A 60 5.88 2.72 -2.78
N GLY A 61 5.82 1.63 -2.02
CA GLY A 61 5.66 0.28 -2.54
C GLY A 61 4.36 0.11 -3.32
N ALA A 62 3.23 0.56 -2.76
CA ALA A 62 1.93 0.48 -3.42
C ALA A 62 1.89 1.28 -4.75
N LYS A 63 2.51 2.47 -4.79
CA LYS A 63 2.64 3.26 -6.04
C LYS A 63 3.40 2.51 -7.13
N ARG A 64 4.48 1.80 -6.77
CA ARG A 64 5.28 1.03 -7.74
C ARG A 64 4.44 -0.10 -8.34
N VAL A 65 3.77 -0.88 -7.50
CA VAL A 65 2.89 -1.98 -7.93
C VAL A 65 1.77 -1.46 -8.84
N LEU A 66 1.09 -0.38 -8.46
CA LEU A 66 0.03 0.21 -9.30
C LEU A 66 0.56 0.68 -10.66
N LYS A 67 1.75 1.28 -10.69
CA LYS A 67 2.39 1.71 -11.94
C LYS A 67 2.71 0.52 -12.86
N GLU A 68 3.21 -0.58 -12.29
CA GLU A 68 3.50 -1.81 -13.03
C GLU A 68 2.22 -2.44 -13.60
N VAL A 69 1.17 -2.60 -12.78
CA VAL A 69 -0.12 -3.15 -13.23
C VAL A 69 -0.74 -2.30 -14.33
N HIS A 70 -0.71 -0.97 -14.20
CA HIS A 70 -1.26 -0.08 -15.23
C HIS A 70 -0.42 -0.09 -16.52
N ALA A 71 0.91 -0.23 -16.43
CA ALA A 71 1.77 -0.35 -17.58
C ALA A 71 1.51 -1.65 -18.36
N GLU A 72 1.36 -2.77 -17.64
CA GLU A 72 0.99 -4.06 -18.22
C GLU A 72 -0.39 -4.01 -18.91
N GLN A 73 -1.37 -3.38 -18.26
CA GLN A 73 -2.71 -3.22 -18.85
C GLN A 73 -2.68 -2.35 -20.11
N PHE A 74 -1.92 -1.26 -20.11
CA PHE A 74 -1.71 -0.43 -21.29
C PHE A 74 -1.04 -1.20 -22.43
N LEU A 75 0.04 -1.94 -22.15
CA LEU A 75 0.74 -2.76 -23.14
C LEU A 75 -0.21 -3.78 -23.79
N ARG A 76 -1.02 -4.48 -22.97
CA ARG A 76 -2.01 -5.46 -23.45
C ARG A 76 -3.08 -4.82 -24.34
N LEU A 77 -3.59 -3.64 -23.98
CA LEU A 77 -4.58 -2.92 -24.79
C LEU A 77 -3.99 -2.47 -26.13
N THR A 78 -2.75 -1.97 -26.15
CA THR A 78 -2.07 -1.59 -27.40
C THR A 78 -1.71 -2.78 -28.28
N ALA A 79 -1.44 -3.95 -27.70
CA ALA A 79 -1.24 -5.19 -28.44
C ALA A 79 -2.55 -5.71 -29.06
N ALA A 80 -3.66 -5.60 -28.34
CA ALA A 80 -4.98 -6.01 -28.83
C ALA A 80 -5.52 -5.08 -29.93
N ALA A 81 -5.19 -3.79 -29.90
CA ALA A 81 -5.65 -2.80 -30.87
C ALA A 81 -4.93 -2.86 -32.24
N LYS A 82 -3.95 -3.76 -32.42
CA LYS A 82 -3.17 -3.92 -33.67
C LYS A 82 -3.77 -4.95 -34.66
N TYR A 83 -4.99 -5.43 -34.43
CA TYR A 83 -5.70 -6.38 -35.30
C TYR A 83 -7.06 -5.84 -35.72
#